data_AF-A0A1B6JGC4-F1
#
_entry.id   AF-A0A1B6JGC4-F1
#
_cell.length_a   1.000
_cell.length_b   1.000
_cell.length_c   1.000
_cell.angle_alpha   90.00
_cell.angle_beta   90.00
_cell.angle_gamma   90.00
#
_symmetry.space_group_name_H-M   'P 1'
#
loop_
_entity.id
_entity.type
_entity.pdbx_description
1 polymer ?
#
loop_
_entity_poly.entity_id
_entity_poly.type
_entity_poly.pdbx_seq_one_letter_code
_entity_poly.pdbx_strand_id
1 'polypeptide(L)'
;MSEASENEESPAKKRRGVGNAVSKMKVARLKGEEFVTTSGVLVEQKTTGPECDCRNKCTSNFTEEQKLKIVSTVYSGRPKNERDTYLIGLIDRCDVQRHRSISPHSKQLSSSFKYNTVVDGKKFEVCRKAYLSLHAVTSKVVFRLTSILTKGEQPMDMRGRHGNHSKIPNEV
;
A
#
# COMPACT_ATOMS: atom_id res chain seq x y z
N MET A 1 -26.05 -53.50 32.81
CA MET A 1 -25.10 -53.50 31.68
C MET A 1 -25.47 -52.28 30.85
N SER A 2 -24.85 -51.13 31.13
CA SER A 2 -23.57 -50.62 30.58
C SER A 2 -23.86 -49.72 29.37
N GLU A 3 -23.41 -48.48 29.22
CA GLU A 3 -22.50 -47.59 29.93
C GLU A 3 -22.89 -46.14 29.56
N ALA A 4 -22.80 -45.20 30.51
CA ALA A 4 -22.86 -43.78 30.22
C ALA A 4 -21.46 -43.32 29.79
N SER A 5 -21.32 -42.84 28.55
CA SER A 5 -20.07 -42.24 28.08
C SER A 5 -20.12 -40.73 28.28
N GLU A 6 -19.57 -40.28 29.41
CA GLU A 6 -19.27 -38.88 29.68
C GLU A 6 -18.19 -38.42 28.69
N ASN A 7 -18.55 -37.48 27.81
CA ASN A 7 -17.62 -36.87 26.86
C ASN A 7 -16.88 -35.75 27.61
N GLU A 8 -15.69 -36.06 28.10
CA GLU A 8 -14.74 -35.12 28.71
C GLU A 8 -14.40 -33.98 27.72
N GLU A 9 -15.05 -32.83 27.92
CA GLU A 9 -14.80 -31.61 27.17
C GLU A 9 -13.41 -31.07 27.56
N SER A 10 -12.44 -31.26 26.67
CA SER A 10 -11.05 -30.87 26.90
C SER A 10 -10.95 -29.36 27.16
N PRO A 11 -10.16 -28.88 28.15
CA PRO A 11 -10.12 -27.47 28.48
C PRO A 11 -9.59 -26.67 27.30
N ALA A 12 -10.44 -25.80 26.75
CA ALA A 12 -10.09 -24.87 25.70
C ALA A 12 -8.80 -24.12 26.07
N LYS A 13 -7.74 -24.27 25.25
CA LYS A 13 -6.49 -23.51 25.40
C LYS A 13 -6.86 -22.03 25.51
N LYS A 14 -6.60 -21.42 26.68
CA LYS A 14 -6.81 -19.99 26.93
C LYS A 14 -6.16 -19.19 25.79
N ARG A 15 -6.98 -18.66 24.88
CA ARG A 15 -6.50 -17.77 23.81
C ARG A 15 -5.92 -16.54 24.50
N ARG A 16 -4.60 -16.37 24.40
CA ARG A 16 -3.88 -15.21 24.96
C ARG A 16 -4.63 -13.93 24.58
N GLY A 17 -5.10 -13.20 25.59
CA GLY A 17 -5.90 -11.99 25.46
C GLY A 17 -5.12 -10.81 24.86
N VAL A 18 -4.88 -10.84 23.55
CA VAL A 18 -4.40 -9.69 22.75
C VAL A 18 -5.43 -9.40 21.65
N GLY A 19 -6.72 -9.55 21.99
CA GLY A 19 -7.78 -9.78 21.01
C GLY A 19 -8.41 -8.55 20.36
N ASN A 20 -8.09 -7.31 20.78
CA ASN A 20 -8.88 -6.16 20.31
C ASN A 20 -8.03 -4.98 19.80
N ALA A 21 -6.99 -4.56 20.53
CA ALA A 21 -6.21 -3.38 20.15
C ALA A 21 -5.47 -3.55 18.81
N VAL A 22 -4.76 -4.66 18.61
CA VAL A 22 -4.01 -4.92 17.35
C VAL A 22 -4.96 -5.06 16.16
N SER A 23 -6.12 -5.69 16.36
CA SER A 23 -7.16 -5.82 15.32
C SER A 23 -7.72 -4.45 14.94
N LYS A 24 -8.09 -3.63 15.93
CA LYS A 24 -8.55 -2.25 15.73
C LYS A 24 -7.52 -1.40 14.99
N MET A 25 -6.24 -1.47 15.38
CA MET A 25 -5.16 -0.77 14.67
C MET A 25 -5.00 -1.24 13.22
N LYS A 26 -5.17 -2.55 12.97
CA LYS A 26 -5.11 -3.09 11.60
C LYS A 26 -6.25 -2.53 10.77
N VAL A 27 -7.48 -2.52 11.29
CA VAL A 27 -8.65 -1.96 10.60
C VAL A 27 -8.48 -0.46 10.34
N ALA A 28 -8.08 0.32 11.34
CA ALA A 28 -7.82 1.75 11.22
C ALA A 28 -6.78 2.03 10.12
N ARG A 29 -5.70 1.23 10.05
CA ARG A 29 -4.67 1.34 9.01
C ARG A 29 -5.19 1.04 7.59
N LEU A 30 -6.16 0.14 7.43
CA LEU A 30 -6.78 -0.13 6.13
C LEU A 30 -7.72 1.00 5.71
N LYS A 31 -8.41 1.60 6.68
CA LYS A 31 -9.28 2.76 6.49
C LYS A 31 -8.54 4.10 6.38
N GLY A 32 -7.24 4.12 6.70
CA GLY A 32 -6.44 5.35 6.71
C GLY A 32 -6.82 6.29 7.86
N GLU A 33 -7.49 5.79 8.89
CA GLU A 33 -7.87 6.53 10.10
C GLU A 33 -6.65 6.72 11.02
N GLU A 34 -6.77 7.68 11.94
CA GLU A 34 -5.76 7.87 12.97
C GLU A 34 -5.73 6.67 13.94
N PHE A 35 -4.54 6.32 14.41
CA PHE A 35 -4.39 5.27 15.43
C PHE A 35 -3.10 5.44 16.22
N VAL A 36 -3.10 4.92 17.45
CA VAL A 36 -1.90 4.86 18.29
C VAL A 36 -1.21 3.53 18.07
N THR A 37 0.10 3.58 17.82
CA THR A 37 0.95 2.38 17.68
C THR A 37 1.12 1.67 19.02
N THR A 38 1.55 0.40 19.01
CA THR A 38 1.89 -0.34 20.23
C THR A 38 3.02 0.32 21.03
N SER A 39 3.85 1.14 20.36
CA SER A 39 4.89 1.98 20.94
C SER A 39 4.40 3.33 21.47
N GLY A 40 3.09 3.62 21.42
CA GLY A 40 2.51 4.87 21.93
C GLY A 40 2.59 6.08 20.97
N VAL A 41 3.12 5.91 19.76
CA VAL A 41 3.21 6.99 18.75
C VAL A 41 1.87 7.11 18.03
N LEU A 42 1.32 8.33 17.97
CA LEU A 42 0.14 8.67 17.18
C LEU A 42 0.47 8.69 15.69
N VAL A 43 -0.32 7.98 14.90
CA VAL A 43 -0.29 8.04 13.43
C VAL A 43 -1.54 8.78 13.00
N GLU A 44 -1.35 9.93 12.34
CA GLU A 44 -2.44 10.78 11.85
C GLU A 44 -3.22 10.12 10.72
N GLN A 45 -4.46 10.59 10.56
CA GLN A 45 -5.33 10.21 9.45
C GLN A 45 -4.68 10.55 8.11
N LYS A 46 -4.94 9.72 7.10
CA LYS A 46 -4.51 9.96 5.72
C LYS A 46 -5.32 11.11 5.12
N THR A 47 -4.63 12.21 4.88
CA THR A 47 -5.13 13.38 4.17
C THR A 47 -4.30 13.62 2.92
N THR A 48 -4.80 14.48 2.03
CA THR A 48 -4.02 14.89 0.86
C THR A 48 -2.80 15.71 1.25
N GLY A 49 -1.68 15.42 0.62
CA GLY A 49 -0.41 16.11 0.85
C GLY A 49 -0.34 17.52 0.23
N PRO A 50 0.86 18.14 0.28
CA PRO A 50 1.07 19.49 -0.25
C PRO A 50 0.86 19.57 -1.76
N GLU A 51 0.67 20.79 -2.25
CA GLU A 51 0.52 21.06 -3.68
C GLU A 51 1.79 20.69 -4.47
N CYS A 52 1.64 20.33 -5.76
CA CYS A 52 2.78 20.11 -6.63
C CYS A 52 3.38 21.44 -7.11
N ASP A 53 4.70 21.50 -7.22
CA ASP A 53 5.41 22.61 -7.90
C ASP A 53 5.47 22.41 -9.43
N CYS A 54 4.55 21.61 -9.98
CA CYS A 54 4.59 21.21 -11.37
C CYS A 54 3.99 22.28 -12.29
N ARG A 55 4.46 22.41 -13.53
CA ARG A 55 3.97 23.41 -14.52
C ARG A 55 2.44 23.38 -14.67
N ASN A 56 1.86 22.18 -14.60
CA ASN A 56 0.43 21.95 -14.76
C ASN A 56 -0.37 22.08 -13.45
N LYS A 57 0.30 22.40 -12.32
CA LYS A 57 -0.27 22.52 -10.98
C LYS A 57 -1.34 21.46 -10.68
N CYS A 58 -1.01 20.19 -10.99
CA CYS A 58 -1.99 19.09 -11.04
C CYS A 58 -2.83 18.96 -9.77
N THR A 59 -2.29 19.26 -8.60
CA THR A 59 -3.03 19.21 -7.32
C THR A 59 -4.11 20.28 -7.19
N SER A 60 -3.91 21.46 -7.81
CA SER A 60 -4.84 22.58 -7.75
C SER A 60 -6.01 22.41 -8.72
N ASN A 61 -5.88 21.52 -9.71
CA ASN A 61 -6.94 21.20 -10.66
C ASN A 61 -8.07 20.33 -10.06
N PHE A 62 -7.85 19.76 -8.87
CA PHE A 62 -8.84 18.95 -8.17
C PHE A 62 -9.47 19.74 -7.04
N THR A 63 -10.81 19.68 -6.93
CA THR A 63 -11.52 20.24 -5.79
C THR A 63 -11.22 19.45 -4.52
N GLU A 64 -11.45 20.06 -3.36
CA GLU A 64 -11.23 19.40 -2.07
C GLU A 64 -12.10 18.13 -1.92
N GLU A 65 -13.33 18.17 -2.42
CA GLU A 65 -14.21 16.99 -2.44
C GLU A 65 -13.63 15.85 -3.29
N GLN A 66 -13.07 16.16 -4.46
CA GLN A 66 -12.43 15.16 -5.32
C GLN A 66 -11.18 14.58 -4.67
N LYS A 67 -10.38 15.43 -4.02
CA LYS A 67 -9.21 15.02 -3.23
C LYS A 67 -9.58 14.02 -2.15
N LEU A 68 -10.63 14.30 -1.38
CA LEU A 68 -11.14 13.40 -0.34
C LEU A 68 -11.69 12.10 -0.91
N LYS A 69 -12.40 12.15 -2.06
CA LYS A 69 -12.85 10.95 -2.78
C LYS A 69 -11.68 10.06 -3.23
N ILE A 70 -10.60 10.64 -3.73
CA ILE A 70 -9.41 9.88 -4.15
C ILE A 70 -8.81 9.14 -2.94
N VAL A 71 -8.58 9.85 -1.83
CA VAL A 71 -8.02 9.25 -0.61
C VAL A 71 -8.94 8.15 -0.06
N SER A 72 -10.23 8.43 0.09
CA SER A 72 -11.20 7.44 0.58
C SER A 72 -11.31 6.20 -0.31
N THR A 73 -11.19 6.36 -1.63
CA THR A 73 -11.16 5.22 -2.56
C THR A 73 -9.97 4.30 -2.30
N VAL A 74 -8.78 4.86 -2.10
CA VAL A 74 -7.55 4.12 -1.78
C VAL A 74 -7.64 3.43 -0.43
N TYR A 75 -8.21 4.11 0.56
CA TYR A 75 -8.30 3.66 1.95
C TYR A 75 -9.72 3.20 2.33
N SER A 76 -10.39 2.48 1.44
CA SER A 76 -11.75 1.94 1.65
C SER A 76 -11.79 0.63 2.46
N GLY A 77 -10.76 0.38 3.30
CA GLY A 77 -10.64 -0.88 4.03
C GLY A 77 -9.96 -2.02 3.25
N ARG A 78 -9.45 -1.74 2.05
CA ARG A 78 -8.77 -2.72 1.18
C ARG A 78 -7.50 -3.26 1.84
N PRO A 79 -7.23 -4.58 1.78
CA PRO A 79 -5.94 -5.13 2.19
C PRO A 79 -4.80 -4.55 1.34
N LYS A 80 -3.57 -4.65 1.85
CA LYS A 80 -2.40 -4.02 1.21
C LYS A 80 -2.22 -4.45 -0.25
N ASN A 81 -2.37 -5.74 -0.55
CA ASN A 81 -2.18 -6.26 -1.90
C ASN A 81 -3.18 -5.64 -2.88
N GLU A 82 -4.47 -5.61 -2.53
CA GLU A 82 -5.50 -4.98 -3.37
C GLU A 82 -5.28 -3.49 -3.55
N ARG A 83 -4.86 -2.78 -2.49
CA ARG A 83 -4.51 -1.36 -2.57
C ARG A 83 -3.32 -1.13 -3.49
N ASP A 84 -2.29 -1.96 -3.38
CA ASP A 84 -1.11 -1.90 -4.24
C ASP A 84 -1.47 -2.20 -5.69
N THR A 85 -2.34 -3.19 -5.94
CA THR A 85 -2.85 -3.53 -7.28
C THR A 85 -3.64 -2.37 -7.87
N TYR A 86 -4.51 -1.73 -7.08
CA TYR A 86 -5.22 -0.52 -7.49
C TYR A 86 -4.25 0.59 -7.89
N LEU A 87 -3.25 0.90 -7.05
CA LEU A 87 -2.25 1.93 -7.32
C LEU A 87 -1.38 1.59 -8.54
N ILE A 88 -1.02 0.32 -8.75
CA ILE A 88 -0.30 -0.12 -9.95
C ILE A 88 -1.15 0.10 -11.20
N GLY A 89 -2.44 -0.19 -11.15
CA GLY A 89 -3.36 0.03 -12.28
C GLY A 89 -3.53 1.50 -12.70
N LEU A 90 -3.04 2.44 -11.88
CA LEU A 90 -2.99 3.86 -12.19
C LEU A 90 -1.63 4.32 -12.75
N ILE A 91 -0.65 3.42 -12.84
CA ILE A 91 0.69 3.71 -13.34
C ILE A 91 0.86 3.01 -14.68
N ASP A 92 1.07 3.80 -15.73
CA ASP A 92 1.38 3.25 -17.05
C ASP A 92 2.89 3.21 -17.24
N ARG A 93 3.41 2.02 -17.53
CA ARG A 93 4.81 1.84 -17.94
C ARG A 93 4.95 2.17 -19.42
N CYS A 94 5.95 2.96 -19.76
CA CYS A 94 6.35 3.24 -21.14
C CYS A 94 7.81 2.86 -21.32
N ASP A 95 8.13 1.98 -22.27
CA ASP A 95 9.52 1.62 -22.54
C ASP A 95 10.24 2.75 -23.29
N VAL A 96 11.46 3.06 -22.85
CA VAL A 96 12.25 4.17 -23.38
C VAL A 96 12.88 3.76 -24.70
N GLN A 97 12.36 4.29 -25.80
CA GLN A 97 12.82 3.96 -27.16
C GLN A 97 14.15 4.62 -27.54
N ARG A 98 14.46 5.78 -26.94
CA ARG A 98 15.69 6.53 -27.21
C ARG A 98 16.23 7.13 -25.92
N HIS A 99 17.50 6.90 -25.66
CA HIS A 99 18.21 7.51 -24.53
C HIS A 99 19.12 8.63 -25.05
N ARG A 100 19.03 9.81 -24.44
CA ARG A 100 19.98 10.91 -24.66
C ARG A 100 20.91 10.99 -23.45
N SER A 101 22.10 10.41 -23.56
CA SER A 101 23.10 10.46 -22.49
C SER A 101 23.63 11.89 -22.36
N ILE A 102 23.45 12.48 -21.18
CA ILE A 102 24.05 13.79 -20.84
C ILE A 102 25.52 13.61 -20.42
N SER A 103 25.88 12.45 -19.87
CA SER A 103 27.24 12.10 -19.49
C SER A 103 27.55 10.62 -19.78
N PRO A 104 28.83 10.25 -19.96
CA PRO A 104 29.23 8.86 -20.23
C PRO A 104 28.87 7.88 -19.10
N HIS A 105 28.67 8.38 -17.87
CA HIS A 105 28.30 7.58 -16.70
C HIS A 105 26.80 7.61 -16.37
N SER A 106 25.97 8.22 -17.24
CA SER A 106 24.52 8.28 -16.99
C SER A 106 23.90 6.88 -17.05
N LYS A 107 23.20 6.50 -15.98
CA LYS A 107 22.46 5.23 -15.94
C LYS A 107 21.37 5.24 -16.99
N GLN A 108 21.39 4.26 -17.88
CA GLN A 108 20.32 4.09 -18.86
C GLN A 108 19.05 3.61 -18.17
N LEU A 109 17.98 4.41 -18.27
CA LEU A 109 16.65 4.02 -17.83
C LEU A 109 15.98 3.25 -18.96
N SER A 110 15.61 1.99 -18.71
CA SER A 110 14.86 1.16 -19.66
C SER A 110 13.37 1.50 -19.72
N SER A 111 12.82 2.01 -18.62
CA SER A 111 11.39 2.29 -18.47
C SER A 111 11.14 3.69 -17.90
N SER A 112 10.15 4.36 -18.47
CA SER A 112 9.51 5.56 -17.96
C SER A 112 8.12 5.22 -17.40
N PHE A 113 7.57 6.09 -16.56
CA PHE A 113 6.28 5.88 -15.91
C PHE A 113 5.41 7.13 -16.03
N LYS A 114 4.16 6.94 -16.46
CA LYS A 114 3.10 7.94 -16.36
C LYS A 114 2.21 7.63 -15.18
N TYR A 115 1.78 8.66 -14.47
CA TYR A 115 0.97 8.53 -13.27
C TYR A 115 -0.41 9.10 -13.56
N ASN A 116 -1.44 8.36 -13.21
CA ASN A 116 -2.81 8.77 -13.41
C ASN A 116 -3.57 8.80 -12.07
N THR A 117 -4.67 9.55 -12.06
CA THR A 117 -5.65 9.55 -10.98
C THR A 117 -7.02 9.35 -11.59
N VAL A 118 -7.91 8.62 -10.90
CA VAL A 118 -9.30 8.45 -11.34
C VAL A 118 -10.21 9.31 -10.48
N VAL A 119 -11.03 10.13 -11.12
CA VAL A 119 -12.09 10.93 -10.49
C VAL A 119 -13.36 10.77 -11.32
N ASP A 120 -14.47 10.39 -10.67
CA ASP A 120 -15.78 10.19 -11.29
C ASP A 120 -15.72 9.32 -12.56
N GLY A 121 -14.91 8.25 -12.53
CA GLY A 121 -14.73 7.30 -13.63
C GLY A 121 -13.80 7.77 -14.76
N LYS A 122 -13.27 8.99 -14.71
CA LYS A 122 -12.34 9.52 -15.71
C LYS A 122 -10.90 9.45 -15.20
N LYS A 123 -9.98 9.04 -16.08
CA LYS A 123 -8.52 9.03 -15.82
C LYS A 123 -7.91 10.39 -16.17
N PHE A 124 -7.12 10.94 -15.26
CA PHE A 124 -6.37 12.18 -15.44
C PHE A 124 -4.89 11.93 -15.23
N GLU A 125 -4.06 12.34 -16.19
CA GLU A 125 -2.59 12.27 -16.07
C GLU A 125 -2.10 13.34 -15.09
N VAL A 126 -1.28 12.93 -14.12
CA VAL A 126 -0.74 13.79 -13.07
C VAL A 126 0.77 13.59 -12.93
N CYS A 127 1.45 14.59 -12.38
CA CYS A 127 2.87 14.43 -12.07
C CYS A 127 3.07 13.47 -10.89
N ARG A 128 4.29 12.93 -10.75
CA ARG A 128 4.64 12.04 -9.63
C ARG A 128 4.39 12.67 -8.26
N LYS A 129 4.71 13.95 -8.06
CA LYS A 129 4.48 14.66 -6.79
C LYS A 129 2.98 14.72 -6.45
N ALA A 130 2.16 15.10 -7.43
CA ALA A 130 0.71 15.14 -7.26
C ALA A 130 0.14 13.74 -6.98
N TYR A 131 0.65 12.70 -7.65
CA TYR A 131 0.25 11.32 -7.37
C TYR A 131 0.49 10.93 -5.90
N LEU A 132 1.65 11.28 -5.34
CA LEU A 132 1.99 11.05 -3.93
C LEU A 132 1.04 11.79 -3.00
N SER A 133 0.80 13.08 -3.26
CA SER A 133 -0.07 13.93 -2.44
C SER A 133 -1.54 13.50 -2.49
N LEU A 134 -2.08 13.22 -3.69
CA LEU A 134 -3.49 12.87 -3.89
C LEU A 134 -3.85 11.51 -3.30
N HIS A 135 -2.97 10.51 -3.43
CA HIS A 135 -3.21 9.17 -2.90
C HIS A 135 -2.70 8.99 -1.46
N ALA A 136 -2.16 10.04 -0.84
CA ALA A 136 -1.54 10.01 0.49
C ALA A 136 -0.52 8.85 0.66
N VAL A 137 0.32 8.65 -0.35
CA VAL A 137 1.34 7.58 -0.40
C VAL A 137 2.75 8.15 -0.40
N THR A 138 3.71 7.38 0.11
CA THR A 138 5.10 7.81 0.18
C THR A 138 5.87 7.45 -1.08
N SER A 139 6.97 8.17 -1.33
CA SER A 139 7.87 7.93 -2.46
C SER A 139 8.40 6.50 -2.53
N LYS A 140 8.67 5.89 -1.37
CA LYS A 140 9.11 4.48 -1.23
C LYS A 140 8.06 3.50 -1.74
N VAL A 141 6.77 3.77 -1.49
CA VAL A 141 5.69 2.93 -2.01
C VAL A 141 5.69 2.97 -3.52
N VAL A 142 5.69 4.16 -4.12
CA VAL A 142 5.70 4.32 -5.58
C VAL A 142 6.91 3.66 -6.21
N PHE A 143 8.11 3.86 -5.65
CA PHE A 143 9.33 3.21 -6.15
C PHE A 143 9.19 1.68 -6.19
N ARG A 144 8.70 1.08 -5.09
CA ARG A 144 8.45 -0.37 -5.05
C ARG A 144 7.41 -0.79 -6.09
N LEU A 145 6.30 -0.06 -6.23
CA LEU A 145 5.26 -0.40 -7.21
C LEU A 145 5.80 -0.34 -8.64
N THR A 146 6.59 0.69 -8.98
CA THR A 146 7.24 0.78 -10.28
C THR A 146 8.22 -0.37 -10.52
N SER A 147 8.98 -0.80 -9.51
CA SER A 147 9.88 -1.96 -9.64
C SER A 147 9.13 -3.26 -9.86
N ILE A 148 7.99 -3.46 -9.19
CA ILE A 148 7.11 -4.64 -9.39
C ILE A 148 6.55 -4.62 -10.82
N LEU A 149 6.08 -3.45 -11.27
CA LEU A 149 5.56 -3.27 -12.63
C LEU A 149 6.64 -3.50 -13.70
N THR A 150 7.90 -3.11 -13.44
CA THR A 150 9.01 -3.41 -14.35
C THR A 150 9.27 -4.91 -14.49
N LYS A 151 9.05 -5.68 -13.42
CA LYS A 151 9.20 -7.15 -13.43
C LYS A 151 7.98 -7.88 -14.00
N GLY A 152 6.83 -7.22 -14.14
CA GLY A 152 5.58 -7.85 -14.55
C GLY A 152 4.96 -8.75 -13.48
N GLU A 153 5.31 -8.52 -12.21
CA GLU A 153 4.82 -9.32 -11.07
C GLU A 153 3.57 -8.68 -10.43
N GLN A 154 2.81 -9.48 -9.68
CA GLN A 154 1.73 -8.97 -8.84
C GLN A 154 2.26 -8.55 -7.45
N PRO A 155 1.70 -7.49 -6.84
CA PRO A 155 2.14 -7.02 -5.53
C PRO A 155 1.78 -8.03 -4.42
N MET A 156 2.80 -8.53 -3.73
CA MET A 156 2.67 -9.41 -2.56
C MET A 156 3.19 -8.72 -1.28
N ASP A 157 2.44 -8.81 -0.18
CA ASP A 157 2.89 -8.29 1.12
C ASP A 157 3.88 -9.25 1.79
N MET A 158 5.17 -8.91 1.71
CA MET A 158 6.27 -9.66 2.34
C MET A 158 6.62 -9.16 3.75
N ARG A 159 5.81 -8.29 4.37
CA ARG A 159 6.07 -7.80 5.73
C ARG A 159 6.07 -8.93 6.75
N GLY A 160 7.06 -8.93 7.64
CA GLY A 160 7.21 -9.95 8.68
C GLY A 160 7.57 -11.34 8.15
N ARG A 161 7.94 -11.47 6.87
CA ARG A 161 8.34 -12.74 6.23
C ARG A 161 9.84 -12.79 5.93
N HIS A 162 10.67 -12.30 6.85
CA HIS A 162 12.12 -12.34 6.66
C HIS A 162 12.66 -13.74 6.99
N GLY A 163 13.72 -14.17 6.28
CA GLY A 163 14.32 -15.49 6.46
C GLY A 163 15.00 -15.73 7.82
N ASN A 164 15.20 -14.68 8.61
CA ASN A 164 15.94 -14.71 9.89
C ASN A 164 15.18 -15.40 11.05
N HIS A 165 14.15 -16.20 10.76
CA HIS A 165 13.51 -17.03 11.76
C HIS A 165 14.21 -18.38 11.81
N SER A 166 14.69 -18.79 12.98
CA SER A 166 15.22 -20.15 13.19
C SER A 166 14.16 -21.17 12.79
N LYS A 167 14.39 -21.87 11.68
CA LYS A 167 13.57 -23.02 11.29
C LYS A 167 14.06 -24.19 12.15
N ILE A 168 13.15 -24.79 12.91
CA ILE A 168 13.43 -26.08 13.53
C ILE A 168 13.69 -27.05 12.37
N PRO A 169 14.81 -27.80 12.35
CA PRO A 169 15.03 -28.81 11.33
C PRO A 169 13.85 -29.78 11.34
N ASN A 170 13.24 -30.01 10.17
CA ASN A 170 12.38 -31.17 10.01
C ASN A 170 13.30 -32.39 9.99
N GLU A 171 13.30 -33.15 11.08
CA GLU A 171 13.90 -34.47 11.12
C GLU A 171 13.19 -35.36 10.09
N VAL A 172 13.98 -36.03 9.25
CA VAL A 172 13.54 -37.00 8.22
C VAL A 172 13.46 -38.38 8.86
#